data_AF-A0A971S7Q2-F1
#
_entry.id   AF-A0A971S7Q2-F1
#
_cell.length_a   1.000
_cell.length_b   1.000
_cell.length_c   1.000
_cell.angle_alpha   90.00
_cell.angle_beta   90.00
_cell.angle_gamma   90.00
#
_symmetry.space_group_name_H-M   'P 1'
#
loop_
_entity.id
_entity.type
_entity.pdbx_description
1 polymer ?
#
loop_
_entity_poly.entity_id
_entity_poly.type
_entity_poly.pdbx_seq_one_letter_code
_entity_poly.pdbx_strand_id
1 'polypeptide(L)'
;MAEAARKLEYTEIYTANLDVKKNNNQLNKKLAKRRKTFLTLLYTFFVLISIVSAIFILSNYAKITSLNFEIRRIDAIIVEAEKTELNLHAKVEEIKSNRDIVDEAKTKLGMVFPESNQIIYFTLKDTERVEEEKGVVTSIFSTLIGNRE
;
A
#
# COMPACT_ATOMS: atom_id res chain seq x y z
N MET A 1 -31.41 43.24 87.48
CA MET A 1 -32.16 42.39 86.52
C MET A 1 -31.80 42.67 85.05
N ALA A 2 -31.59 43.93 84.64
CA ALA A 2 -31.29 44.29 83.25
C ALA A 2 -29.99 43.69 82.66
N GLU A 3 -28.96 43.45 83.49
CA GLU A 3 -27.70 42.88 83.03
C GLU A 3 -27.81 41.39 82.68
N ALA A 4 -28.64 40.64 83.42
CA ALA A 4 -28.89 39.22 83.15
C ALA A 4 -29.65 39.03 81.83
N ALA A 5 -30.62 39.90 81.55
CA ALA A 5 -31.36 39.90 80.28
C ALA A 5 -30.43 40.19 79.08
N ARG A 6 -29.54 41.18 79.19
CA ARG A 6 -28.56 41.47 78.14
C ARG A 6 -27.56 40.34 77.90
N LYS A 7 -27.14 39.62 78.94
CA LYS A 7 -26.26 38.44 78.78
C LYS A 7 -26.97 37.30 78.06
N LEU A 8 -28.25 37.06 78.36
CA LEU A 8 -29.05 36.03 77.69
C LEU A 8 -29.25 36.34 76.20
N GLU A 9 -29.62 37.57 75.86
CA GLU A 9 -29.77 38.02 74.47
C GLU A 9 -28.44 37.89 73.70
N TYR A 10 -27.32 38.28 74.33
CA TYR A 10 -26.00 38.11 73.73
C TYR A 10 -25.65 36.63 73.49
N THR A 11 -25.98 35.74 74.43
CA THR A 11 -25.72 34.30 74.24
C THR A 11 -26.58 33.69 73.14
N GLU A 12 -27.83 34.10 73.01
CA GLU A 12 -28.74 33.60 71.97
C GLU A 12 -28.30 34.05 70.57
N ILE A 13 -27.90 35.32 70.43
CA ILE A 13 -27.31 35.85 69.19
C ILE A 13 -26.01 35.12 68.86
N TYR A 14 -25.17 34.83 69.86
CA TYR A 14 -23.91 34.10 69.65
C TYR A 14 -24.16 32.66 69.17
N THR A 15 -25.11 31.95 69.76
CA THR A 15 -25.46 30.58 69.31
C THR A 15 -26.08 30.56 67.92
N ALA A 16 -26.98 31.51 67.62
CA ALA A 16 -27.60 31.61 66.30
C ALA A 16 -26.56 31.85 65.19
N ASN A 17 -25.58 32.72 65.44
CA ASN A 17 -24.50 32.98 64.48
C ASN A 17 -23.56 31.77 64.29
N LEU A 18 -23.33 30.97 65.35
CA LEU A 18 -22.57 29.73 65.25
C LEU A 18 -23.30 28.68 64.42
N ASP A 19 -24.62 28.56 64.57
CA ASP A 19 -25.44 27.62 63.80
C ASP A 19 -25.51 27.99 62.32
N VAL A 20 -25.64 29.28 62.00
CA VAL A 20 -25.55 29.78 60.61
C VAL A 20 -24.16 29.48 60.02
N LYS A 21 -23.08 29.74 60.76
CA LYS A 21 -21.71 29.45 60.30
C LYS A 21 -21.48 27.94 60.10
N LYS A 22 -22.01 27.10 60.99
CA LYS A 22 -21.92 25.64 60.89
C LYS A 22 -22.72 25.12 59.69
N ASN A 23 -23.92 25.64 59.45
CA ASN A 23 -24.75 25.28 58.30
C ASN A 23 -24.09 25.68 56.97
N ASN A 24 -23.57 26.91 56.87
CA ASN A 24 -22.85 27.39 55.69
C ASN A 24 -21.59 26.55 55.41
N ASN A 25 -20.85 26.15 56.44
CA ASN A 25 -19.70 25.27 56.28
C ASN A 25 -20.08 23.86 55.82
N GLN A 26 -21.23 23.33 56.25
CA GLN A 26 -21.73 22.04 55.78
C GLN A 26 -22.21 22.10 54.33
N LEU A 27 -22.91 23.16 53.93
CA LEU A 27 -23.31 23.44 52.55
C LEU A 27 -22.08 23.54 51.63
N ASN A 28 -21.08 24.33 52.00
CA ASN A 28 -19.85 24.48 51.23
C ASN A 28 -19.07 23.16 51.09
N LYS A 29 -19.02 22.33 52.14
CA LYS A 29 -18.42 20.98 52.06
C LYS A 29 -19.19 20.05 51.12
N LYS A 30 -20.53 20.09 51.13
CA LYS A 30 -21.38 19.30 50.22
C LYS A 30 -21.20 19.74 48.76
N LEU A 31 -21.15 21.04 48.49
CA LEU A 31 -20.92 21.59 47.15
C LEU A 31 -19.51 21.28 46.63
N ALA A 32 -18.48 21.38 47.48
CA ALA A 32 -17.12 21.00 47.13
C ALA A 32 -17.01 19.49 46.79
N LYS A 33 -17.72 18.62 47.53
CA LYS A 33 -17.78 17.18 47.24
C LYS A 33 -18.47 16.90 45.90
N ARG A 34 -19.60 17.58 45.61
CA ARG A 34 -20.30 17.47 44.31
C ARG A 34 -19.44 17.96 43.14
N ARG A 35 -18.70 19.06 43.32
CA ARG A 35 -17.78 19.57 42.29
C ARG A 35 -16.63 18.59 42.03
N LYS A 36 -16.06 17.99 43.07
CA LYS A 36 -15.04 16.94 42.91
C LYS A 36 -15.57 15.75 42.12
N THR A 37 -16.74 15.21 42.47
CA THR A 37 -17.34 14.09 41.74
C THR A 37 -17.66 14.45 40.29
N PHE A 38 -18.14 15.67 40.03
CA PHE A 38 -18.42 16.14 38.67
C PHE A 38 -17.13 16.28 37.82
N LEU A 39 -16.05 16.82 38.39
CA LEU A 39 -14.76 16.92 37.70
C LEU A 39 -14.16 15.54 37.42
N THR A 40 -14.27 14.59 38.35
CA THR A 40 -13.86 13.20 38.12
C THR A 40 -14.69 12.55 37.01
N LEU A 41 -16.01 12.75 37.00
CA LEU A 41 -16.88 12.23 35.95
C LEU A 41 -16.53 12.81 34.57
N LEU A 42 -16.28 14.12 34.51
CA LEU A 42 -15.87 14.81 33.29
C LEU A 42 -14.54 14.27 32.78
N TYR A 43 -13.56 14.06 33.67
CA TYR A 43 -12.27 13.47 33.30
C TYR A 43 -12.44 12.04 32.75
N THR A 44 -13.23 11.20 33.41
CA THR A 44 -13.50 9.84 32.91
C THR A 44 -14.21 9.84 31.56
N PHE A 45 -15.09 10.81 31.32
CA PHE A 45 -15.78 10.97 30.04
C PHE A 45 -14.82 11.40 28.92
N PHE A 46 -13.89 12.32 29.20
CA PHE A 46 -12.84 12.69 28.24
C PHE A 46 -11.93 11.51 27.89
N VAL A 47 -11.55 10.68 28.87
CA VAL A 47 -10.78 9.46 28.62
C VAL A 47 -11.55 8.50 27.73
N LEU A 48 -12.84 8.29 28.00
CA LEU A 48 -13.71 7.44 27.18
C LEU A 48 -13.81 7.95 25.73
N ILE A 49 -14.04 9.25 25.54
CA ILE A 49 -14.08 9.89 24.22
C ILE A 49 -12.76 9.70 23.48
N SER A 50 -11.62 9.85 24.18
CA SER A 50 -10.30 9.66 23.58
C SER A 50 -10.12 8.24 23.04
N ILE A 51 -10.57 7.23 23.78
CA ILE A 51 -10.49 5.82 23.36
C ILE A 51 -11.40 5.58 22.15
N VAL A 52 -12.65 6.06 22.19
CA VAL A 52 -13.60 5.92 21.07
C VAL A 52 -13.06 6.61 19.81
N SER A 53 -12.48 7.79 19.95
CA SER A 53 -11.90 8.54 18.83
C SER A 53 -10.72 7.80 18.20
N ALA A 54 -9.85 7.20 19.01
CA ALA A 54 -8.74 6.40 18.51
C ALA A 54 -9.23 5.19 17.69
N ILE A 55 -10.26 4.48 18.18
CA ILE A 55 -10.87 3.34 17.47
C ILE A 55 -11.54 3.81 16.16
N PHE A 56 -12.22 4.96 16.19
CA PHE A 56 -12.86 5.53 15.01
C PHE A 56 -11.85 5.89 13.92
N ILE A 57 -10.75 6.55 14.31
CA ILE A 57 -9.66 6.90 13.39
C ILE A 57 -9.08 5.61 12.77
N LEU A 58 -8.75 4.61 13.59
CA LEU A 58 -8.18 3.35 13.11
C LEU A 58 -9.11 2.60 12.14
N SER A 59 -10.42 2.60 12.41
CA SER A 59 -11.43 1.97 11.55
C SER A 59 -11.48 2.64 10.17
N ASN A 60 -11.32 3.96 10.11
CA ASN A 60 -11.26 4.68 8.84
C ASN A 60 -9.94 4.40 8.10
N TYR A 61 -8.81 4.33 8.80
CA TYR A 61 -7.55 3.91 8.20
C TYR A 61 -7.60 2.49 7.64
N ALA A 62 -8.23 1.54 8.35
CA ALA A 62 -8.40 0.18 7.85
C ALA A 62 -9.18 0.12 6.52
N LYS A 63 -10.22 0.94 6.37
CA LYS A 63 -10.98 1.09 5.12
C LYS A 63 -10.15 1.69 3.99
N ILE A 64 -9.35 2.72 4.30
CA ILE A 64 -8.45 3.34 3.32
C ILE A 64 -7.41 2.31 2.86
N THR A 65 -6.85 1.54 3.79
CA THR A 65 -5.88 0.49 3.46
C THR A 65 -6.48 -0.62 2.62
N SER A 66 -7.72 -1.06 2.92
CA SER A 66 -8.39 -2.07 2.09
C SER A 66 -8.64 -1.57 0.66
N LEU A 67 -9.11 -0.32 0.52
CA LEU A 67 -9.29 0.31 -0.78
C LEU A 67 -7.96 0.45 -1.53
N ASN A 68 -6.89 0.87 -0.87
CA ASN A 68 -5.56 0.94 -1.48
C ASN A 68 -5.05 -0.42 -1.95
N PHE A 69 -5.36 -1.49 -1.22
CA PHE A 69 -5.01 -2.84 -1.63
C PHE A 69 -5.81 -3.27 -2.88
N GLU A 70 -7.10 -2.94 -2.92
CA GLU A 70 -7.95 -3.20 -4.08
C GLU A 70 -7.50 -2.42 -5.31
N ILE A 71 -7.15 -1.14 -5.16
CA ILE A 71 -6.56 -0.32 -6.23
C ILE A 71 -5.28 -0.97 -6.77
N ARG A 72 -4.34 -1.34 -5.88
CA ARG A 72 -3.09 -2.01 -6.30
C ARG A 72 -3.33 -3.31 -7.04
N ARG A 73 -4.35 -4.07 -6.63
CA ARG A 73 -4.74 -5.31 -7.33
C ARG A 73 -5.27 -5.01 -8.72
N ILE A 74 -6.13 -4.01 -8.86
CA ILE A 74 -6.67 -3.59 -10.15
C ILE A 74 -5.53 -3.07 -11.05
N ASP A 75 -4.64 -2.23 -10.54
CA ASP A 75 -3.48 -1.73 -11.29
C ASP A 75 -2.59 -2.87 -11.78
N ALA A 76 -2.36 -3.90 -10.96
CA ALA A 76 -1.61 -5.08 -11.38
C ALA A 76 -2.30 -5.83 -12.52
N ILE A 77 -3.63 -5.97 -12.47
CA ILE A 77 -4.41 -6.59 -13.54
C ILE A 77 -4.34 -5.77 -14.82
N ILE A 78 -4.41 -4.44 -14.74
CA ILE A 78 -4.29 -3.55 -15.90
C ILE A 78 -2.92 -3.72 -16.56
N VAL A 79 -1.85 -3.67 -15.77
CA VAL A 79 -0.47 -3.84 -16.29
C VAL A 79 -0.28 -5.23 -16.92
N GLU A 80 -0.87 -6.27 -16.34
CA GLU A 80 -0.84 -7.61 -16.93
C GLU A 80 -1.62 -7.64 -18.26
N ALA A 81 -2.82 -7.06 -18.31
CA ALA A 81 -3.62 -6.97 -19.51
C ALA A 81 -2.90 -6.21 -20.64
N GLU A 82 -2.31 -5.05 -20.35
CA GLU A 82 -1.53 -4.28 -21.32
C GLU A 82 -0.33 -5.06 -21.85
N LYS A 83 0.38 -5.80 -20.98
CA LYS A 83 1.47 -6.69 -21.41
C LYS A 83 0.97 -7.79 -22.33
N THR A 84 -0.18 -8.39 -22.02
CA THR A 84 -0.77 -9.42 -22.89
C THR A 84 -1.19 -8.84 -24.22
N GLU A 85 -1.78 -7.65 -24.26
CA GLU A 85 -2.15 -6.95 -25.49
C GLU A 85 -0.92 -6.68 -26.36
N LEU A 86 0.13 -6.10 -25.79
CA LEU A 86 1.39 -5.83 -26.50
C LEU A 86 2.01 -7.10 -27.05
N ASN A 87 2.02 -8.19 -26.28
CA ASN A 87 2.54 -9.48 -26.73
C ASN A 87 1.72 -10.04 -27.89
N LEU A 88 0.38 -10.00 -27.80
CA LEU A 88 -0.50 -10.44 -28.88
C LEU A 88 -0.31 -9.58 -30.13
N HIS A 89 -0.19 -8.26 -29.98
CA HIS A 89 0.07 -7.36 -31.10
C HIS A 89 1.40 -7.68 -31.78
N ALA A 90 2.47 -7.84 -31.01
CA ALA A 90 3.77 -8.23 -31.53
C ALA A 90 3.72 -9.57 -32.28
N LYS A 91 3.00 -10.56 -31.74
CA LYS A 91 2.83 -11.87 -32.38
C LYS A 91 2.04 -11.78 -33.68
N VAL A 92 1.02 -10.93 -33.75
CA VAL A 92 0.27 -10.69 -34.99
C VAL A 92 1.15 -10.01 -36.03
N GLU A 93 1.96 -9.03 -35.62
CA GLU A 93 2.90 -8.33 -36.50
C GLU A 93 4.01 -9.26 -37.02
N GLU A 94 4.53 -10.15 -36.17
CA GLU A 94 5.48 -11.20 -36.56
C GLU A 94 4.88 -12.12 -37.63
N ILE A 95 3.66 -12.61 -37.43
CA ILE A 95 2.97 -13.46 -38.42
C ILE A 95 2.77 -12.73 -39.75
N LYS A 96 2.35 -11.46 -39.69
CA LYS A 96 2.15 -10.64 -40.88
C LYS A 96 3.47 -10.40 -41.62
N SER A 97 4.52 -10.02 -40.90
CA SER A 97 5.87 -9.83 -41.44
C SER A 97 6.40 -11.11 -42.08
N ASN A 98 6.28 -12.26 -41.42
CA ASN A 98 6.69 -13.54 -41.99
C ASN A 98 5.92 -13.86 -43.29
N ARG A 99 4.63 -13.58 -43.34
CA ARG A 99 3.84 -13.75 -44.57
C ARG A 99 4.31 -12.82 -45.68
N ASP A 100 4.55 -11.55 -45.34
CA ASP A 100 5.01 -10.53 -46.30
C ASP A 100 6.41 -10.89 -46.85
N ILE A 101 7.31 -11.40 -46.00
CA ILE A 101 8.63 -11.93 -46.40
C ILE A 101 8.49 -13.12 -47.36
N VAL A 102 7.60 -14.07 -47.05
CA VAL A 102 7.35 -15.24 -47.92
C VAL A 102 6.82 -14.81 -49.28
N ASP A 103 5.88 -13.86 -49.32
CA ASP A 103 5.31 -13.36 -50.57
C ASP A 103 6.35 -12.58 -51.38
N GLU A 104 7.17 -11.75 -50.76
CA GLU A 104 8.25 -11.03 -51.43
C GLU A 104 9.33 -11.98 -51.98
N ALA A 105 9.73 -12.99 -51.20
CA ALA A 105 10.68 -14.00 -51.64
C ALA A 105 10.17 -14.82 -52.84
N LYS A 106 8.88 -15.19 -52.84
CA LYS A 106 8.27 -15.90 -53.98
C LYS A 106 8.14 -15.01 -55.22
N THR A 107 7.64 -13.80 -55.04
CA THR A 107 7.26 -12.92 -56.17
C THR A 107 8.45 -12.17 -56.76
N LYS A 108 9.34 -11.63 -55.93
CA LYS A 108 10.48 -10.82 -56.39
C LYS A 108 11.75 -11.63 -56.56
N LEU A 109 12.01 -12.59 -55.68
CA LEU A 109 13.23 -13.40 -55.72
C LEU A 109 13.03 -14.75 -56.43
N GLY A 110 11.80 -15.10 -56.80
CA GLY A 110 11.49 -16.38 -57.46
C GLY A 110 11.77 -17.60 -56.58
N MET A 111 11.86 -17.42 -55.26
CA MET A 111 12.16 -18.50 -54.33
C MET A 111 10.99 -19.48 -54.23
N VAL A 112 11.30 -20.77 -54.18
CA VAL A 112 10.33 -21.85 -53.98
C VAL A 112 10.66 -22.54 -52.66
N PHE A 113 9.63 -22.96 -51.92
CA PHE A 113 9.85 -23.74 -50.69
C PHE A 113 10.59 -25.05 -51.04
N PRO A 114 11.67 -25.40 -50.31
CA PRO A 114 12.41 -26.62 -50.56
C PRO A 114 11.57 -27.86 -50.24
N GLU A 115 11.85 -28.96 -50.95
CA GLU A 115 11.22 -30.25 -50.69
C GLU A 115 11.81 -30.91 -49.42
N SER A 116 11.06 -31.83 -48.81
CA SER A 116 11.42 -32.45 -47.52
C SER A 116 12.78 -33.15 -47.52
N ASN A 117 13.25 -33.60 -48.68
CA ASN A 117 14.55 -34.24 -48.91
C ASN A 117 15.72 -33.25 -48.98
N GLN A 118 15.45 -31.95 -49.12
CA GLN A 118 16.45 -30.88 -49.22
C GLN A 118 16.69 -30.16 -47.88
N ILE A 119 15.94 -30.50 -46.83
CA ILE A 119 16.05 -29.89 -45.50
C ILE A 119 17.04 -30.70 -44.65
N ILE A 120 18.16 -30.08 -44.26
CA ILE A 120 19.19 -30.68 -43.40
C ILE A 120 19.11 -30.04 -42.01
N TYR A 121 18.84 -30.86 -40.98
CA TYR A 121 18.83 -30.42 -39.59
C TYR A 121 20.20 -30.65 -38.94
N PHE A 122 20.83 -29.58 -38.44
CA PHE A 122 22.05 -29.68 -37.65
C PHE A 122 21.71 -29.55 -36.17
N THR A 123 22.03 -30.59 -35.38
CA THR A 123 21.90 -30.53 -33.92
C THR A 123 23.19 -29.93 -33.36
N LEU A 124 23.11 -28.70 -32.87
CA LEU A 124 24.21 -28.08 -32.13
C LEU A 124 24.25 -28.71 -30.73
N LYS A 125 25.30 -29.49 -30.46
CA LYS A 125 25.59 -29.96 -29.10
C LYS A 125 26.20 -28.77 -28.37
N ASP A 126 25.59 -28.34 -27.27
CA ASP A 126 26.08 -27.25 -26.44
C ASP A 126 27.49 -27.57 -25.91
N THR A 127 28.51 -27.16 -26.66
CA THR A 127 29.89 -27.17 -26.20
C THR A 127 30.09 -25.88 -25.43
N GLU A 128 30.42 -26.04 -24.14
CA GLU A 128 30.84 -24.99 -23.24
C GLU A 128 31.80 -24.02 -23.94
N ARG A 129 31.56 -22.72 -23.73
CA ARG A 129 32.40 -21.61 -24.19
C ARG A 129 33.88 -21.91 -23.99
N VAL A 130 34.57 -22.20 -25.10
CA VAL A 130 36.02 -22.02 -25.18
C VAL A 130 36.26 -20.91 -26.18
N GLU A 131 36.74 -19.78 -25.65
CA GLU A 131 37.43 -18.77 -26.42
C GLU A 131 38.59 -19.43 -27.16
N GLU A 132 38.45 -19.61 -28.48
CA GLU A 132 39.50 -19.55 -29.50
C GLU A 132 38.92 -20.11 -30.80
N GLU A 133 38.89 -19.31 -31.87
CA GLU A 133 39.18 -19.75 -33.24
C GLU A 133 38.95 -18.60 -34.24
N LYS A 134 39.90 -17.66 -34.27
CA LYS A 134 40.12 -16.83 -35.47
C LYS A 134 40.81 -17.63 -36.61
N GLY A 135 41.11 -18.92 -36.40
CA GLY A 135 41.83 -19.79 -37.34
C GLY A 135 40.93 -20.52 -38.35
N VAL A 136 39.74 -20.98 -37.95
CA VAL A 136 38.92 -21.87 -38.79
C VAL A 136 38.14 -21.13 -39.87
N VAL A 137 37.71 -19.90 -39.61
CA VAL A 137 37.05 -19.09 -40.64
C VAL A 137 38.01 -18.82 -41.81
N THR A 138 39.28 -18.54 -41.51
CA THR A 138 40.32 -18.26 -42.52
C THR A 138 40.64 -19.47 -43.40
N SER A 139 40.60 -20.70 -42.86
CA SER A 139 40.86 -21.93 -43.62
C SER A 139 39.70 -22.36 -44.51
N ILE A 140 38.45 -22.09 -44.08
CA ILE A 140 37.26 -22.37 -44.89
C ILE A 140 37.21 -21.42 -46.10
N PHE A 141 37.52 -20.13 -45.92
CA PHE A 141 37.54 -19.17 -47.01
C PHE A 141 38.69 -19.42 -48.00
N SER A 142 39.88 -19.84 -47.54
CA SER A 142 40.99 -20.18 -48.46
C SER A 142 40.75 -21.49 -49.23
N THR A 143 39.94 -22.40 -48.69
CA THR A 143 39.55 -23.64 -49.37
C THR A 143 38.44 -23.40 -50.41
N LEU A 144 37.54 -22.45 -50.16
CA LEU A 144 36.47 -22.08 -51.10
C LEU A 144 36.96 -21.17 -52.24
N ILE A 145 37.96 -20.33 -52.00
CA ILE A 145 38.61 -19.52 -53.03
C ILE A 145 39.84 -20.31 -53.52
N GLY A 146 39.56 -21.28 -54.39
CA GLY A 146 40.55 -22.24 -54.88
C GLY A 146 41.86 -21.62 -55.34
N ASN A 147 42.94 -22.32 -54.97
CA ASN A 147 44.30 -22.22 -55.46
C ASN A 147 44.30 -22.05 -57.00
N ARG A 148 44.51 -20.82 -57.47
CA ARG A 148 45.01 -20.55 -58.82
C ARG A 148 46.47 -20.16 -58.66
N GLU A 149 47.32 -20.97 -59.30
CA GLU A 149 48.74 -20.68 -59.56
C GLU A 149 48.97 -19.25 -60.04
#